data_AF-A0A195EWL4-F1
#
_entry.id   AF-A0A195EWL4-F1
#
_cell.length_a   1.000
_cell.length_b   1.000
_cell.length_c   1.000
_cell.angle_alpha   90.00
_cell.angle_beta   90.00
_cell.angle_gamma   90.00
#
_symmetry.space_group_name_H-M   'P 1'
#
loop_
_entity.id
_entity.type
_entity.pdbx_description
1 polymer ?
#
loop_
_entity_poly.entity_id
_entity_poly.type
_entity_poly.pdbx_seq_one_letter_code
_entity_poly.pdbx_strand_id
1 'polypeptide(L)'
;MAEKGAHLTGTAYIRPSIFEIIAQESLASTLEPAFKKILSFLVSFNFEKYGHILQWTDEGYLIFNIFLQRYYLKRYFASFSETFYGLKRVTIIDSKTGLQKKLSHKQQILSLIIIVTFPYLKNKLVQLSLKYKLQNIDSTSRKAKVPNVAQQYKGICPLCRKPHHIHTVLMVSGYIFCYQCILSEIRIKKKCPVTHYPAKEDDLIRLYIE
;
A
#
# COMPACT_ATOMS: atom_id res chain seq x y z
N MET A 1 -19.10 -37.87 -31.14
CA MET A 1 -18.15 -37.11 -31.98
C MET A 1 -18.00 -35.73 -31.34
N ALA A 2 -16.98 -35.33 -30.57
CA ALA A 2 -15.63 -35.83 -30.34
C ALA A 2 -15.20 -35.53 -28.87
N GLU A 3 -15.63 -36.35 -27.91
CA GLU A 3 -15.37 -36.14 -26.47
C GLU A 3 -14.23 -37.03 -25.91
N LYS A 4 -13.82 -38.09 -26.60
CA LYS A 4 -13.00 -39.17 -26.01
C LYS A 4 -11.70 -39.48 -26.76
N GLY A 5 -11.04 -38.45 -27.29
CA GLY A 5 -9.83 -38.62 -28.13
C GLY A 5 -8.48 -38.29 -27.49
N ALA A 6 -8.42 -37.55 -26.37
CA ALA A 6 -7.17 -36.96 -25.89
C ALA A 6 -6.69 -37.51 -24.54
N HIS A 7 -6.80 -38.83 -24.34
CA HIS A 7 -6.34 -39.48 -23.11
C HIS A 7 -5.37 -40.63 -23.41
N LEU A 8 -4.27 -40.34 -24.11
CA LEU A 8 -3.18 -41.30 -24.36
C LEU A 8 -1.80 -40.62 -24.38
N THR A 9 -1.40 -40.00 -23.26
CA THR A 9 0.01 -39.94 -22.82
C THR A 9 0.04 -39.97 -21.28
N GLY A 10 0.00 -41.18 -20.72
CA GLY A 10 0.30 -41.41 -19.31
C GLY A 10 1.77 -41.07 -19.02
N THR A 11 2.02 -40.55 -17.82
CA THR A 11 3.31 -40.31 -17.15
C THR A 11 4.22 -39.19 -17.66
N ALA A 12 3.69 -38.04 -18.07
CA ALA A 12 4.44 -36.79 -18.05
C ALA A 12 3.83 -35.88 -16.98
N TYR A 13 4.64 -35.47 -16.00
CA TYR A 13 4.30 -34.33 -15.14
C TYR A 13 4.03 -33.13 -16.07
N ILE A 14 2.75 -32.82 -16.32
CA ILE A 14 2.35 -31.64 -17.09
C ILE A 14 2.87 -30.45 -16.29
N ARG A 15 3.97 -29.86 -16.77
CA ARG A 15 4.55 -28.69 -16.13
C ARG A 15 3.51 -27.57 -16.24
N PRO A 16 3.20 -26.88 -15.13
CA PRO A 16 2.23 -25.79 -15.17
C PRO A 16 2.70 -24.70 -16.14
N SER A 17 1.74 -24.07 -16.80
CA SER A 17 2.06 -22.95 -17.69
C SER A 17 2.53 -21.75 -16.88
N ILE A 18 3.40 -20.92 -17.46
CA ILE A 18 3.84 -19.66 -16.84
C ILE A 18 2.62 -18.79 -16.51
N PHE A 19 1.60 -18.80 -17.37
CA PHE A 19 0.38 -18.05 -17.16
C PHE A 19 -0.43 -18.52 -15.94
N GLU A 20 -0.52 -19.84 -15.69
CA GLU A 20 -1.20 -20.38 -14.50
C GLU A 20 -0.49 -19.94 -13.21
N ILE A 21 0.85 -19.96 -13.22
CA ILE A 21 1.65 -19.53 -12.06
C ILE A 21 1.44 -18.03 -11.79
N ILE A 22 1.52 -17.20 -12.83
CA ILE A 22 1.31 -15.75 -12.72
C ILE A 22 -0.12 -15.44 -12.25
N ALA A 23 -1.12 -16.13 -12.80
CA ALA A 23 -2.51 -15.93 -12.45
C ALA A 23 -2.80 -16.34 -10.99
N GLN A 24 -2.19 -17.44 -10.53
CA GLN A 24 -2.24 -17.90 -9.14
C GLN A 24 -1.61 -16.91 -8.16
N GLU A 25 -0.51 -16.26 -8.53
CA GLU A 25 0.14 -15.23 -7.73
C GLU A 25 -0.69 -13.93 -7.70
N SER A 26 -1.22 -13.52 -8.85
CA SER A 26 -2.08 -12.34 -8.97
C SER A 26 -3.31 -12.46 -8.08
N LEU A 27 -4.03 -13.60 -8.15
CA LEU A 27 -5.21 -13.85 -7.32
C LEU A 27 -4.87 -13.79 -5.82
N ALA A 28 -3.77 -14.42 -5.41
CA ALA A 28 -3.35 -14.42 -4.01
C ALA A 28 -3.05 -12.99 -3.48
N SER A 29 -2.43 -12.15 -4.31
CA SER A 29 -2.11 -10.76 -3.95
C SER A 29 -3.33 -9.84 -3.87
N THR A 30 -4.36 -10.10 -4.68
CA THR A 30 -5.60 -9.29 -4.72
C THR A 30 -6.60 -9.59 -3.60
N LEU A 31 -6.46 -10.73 -2.92
CA LEU A 31 -7.38 -11.16 -1.85
C LEU A 31 -7.36 -10.21 -0.64
N GLU A 32 -6.18 -9.70 -0.29
CA GLU A 32 -5.99 -8.76 0.83
C GLU A 32 -6.69 -7.41 0.61
N PRO A 33 -6.44 -6.67 -0.48
CA PRO A 33 -7.11 -5.40 -0.72
C PRO A 33 -8.62 -5.57 -0.92
N ALA A 34 -9.07 -6.66 -1.53
CA ALA A 34 -10.49 -6.95 -1.71
C ALA A 34 -11.21 -7.12 -0.35
N PHE A 35 -10.65 -7.96 0.54
CA PHE A 35 -11.19 -8.15 1.88
C PHE A 35 -11.24 -6.83 2.67
N LYS A 36 -10.16 -6.04 2.62
CA LYS A 36 -10.10 -4.73 3.28
C LYS A 36 -11.15 -3.75 2.74
N LYS A 37 -11.38 -3.73 1.43
CA LYS A 37 -12.41 -2.88 0.81
C LYS A 37 -13.82 -3.29 1.19
N ILE A 38 -14.11 -4.59 1.20
CA ILE A 38 -15.42 -5.10 1.64
C ILE A 38 -15.64 -4.72 3.11
N LEU A 39 -14.65 -4.92 3.97
CA LEU A 39 -14.75 -4.59 5.39
C LEU A 39 -14.87 -3.08 5.62
N SER A 40 -14.13 -2.27 4.86
CA SER A 40 -14.26 -0.81 4.88
C SER A 40 -15.65 -0.36 4.44
N PHE A 41 -16.22 -0.97 3.40
CA PHE A 41 -17.57 -0.67 2.93
C PHE A 41 -18.64 -1.07 3.97
N LEU A 42 -18.49 -2.23 4.61
CA LEU A 42 -19.37 -2.66 5.70
C LEU A 42 -19.32 -1.70 6.90
N VAL A 43 -18.13 -1.19 7.26
CA VAL A 43 -17.96 -0.20 8.34
C VAL A 43 -18.55 1.16 7.96
N SER A 44 -18.55 1.54 6.69
CA SER A 44 -19.13 2.82 6.22
C SER A 44 -20.62 2.96 6.51
N PHE A 45 -21.37 1.86 6.67
CA PHE A 45 -22.78 1.94 7.04
C PHE A 45 -23.02 2.40 8.48
N ASN A 46 -22.05 2.27 9.39
CA ASN A 46 -22.19 2.67 10.78
C ASN A 46 -20.84 3.07 11.41
N PHE A 47 -20.29 4.19 10.92
CA PHE A 47 -18.92 4.63 11.21
C PHE A 47 -18.65 4.90 12.69
N GLU A 48 -19.59 5.52 13.43
CA GLU A 48 -19.39 5.92 14.82
C GLU A 48 -19.11 4.74 15.76
N LYS A 49 -19.74 3.59 15.54
CA LYS A 49 -19.61 2.43 16.43
C LYS A 49 -18.44 1.53 16.07
N TYR A 50 -18.04 1.50 14.80
CA TYR A 50 -17.11 0.50 14.26
C TYR A 50 -15.74 1.04 13.86
N GLY A 51 -15.41 2.30 14.17
CA GLY A 51 -14.08 2.87 13.92
C GLY A 51 -12.92 2.03 14.48
N HIS A 52 -13.13 1.36 15.62
CA HIS A 52 -12.12 0.48 16.22
C HIS A 52 -11.90 -0.82 15.42
N ILE A 53 -12.90 -1.30 14.68
CA ILE A 53 -12.78 -2.50 13.83
C ILE A 53 -11.82 -2.26 12.67
N LEU A 54 -11.70 -1.01 12.19
CA LEU A 54 -10.79 -0.65 11.10
C LEU A 54 -9.31 -0.91 11.45
N GLN A 55 -8.93 -0.79 12.72
CA GLN A 55 -7.57 -1.08 13.19
C GLN A 55 -7.24 -2.58 13.23
N TRP A 56 -8.27 -3.42 13.37
CA TRP A 56 -8.15 -4.89 13.46
C TRP A 56 -8.37 -5.57 12.11
N THR A 57 -8.43 -4.80 11.02
CA THR A 57 -8.68 -5.33 9.68
C THR A 57 -7.55 -6.23 9.18
N ASP A 58 -6.30 -5.92 9.54
CA ASP A 58 -5.13 -6.73 9.21
C ASP A 58 -5.16 -8.08 9.92
N GLU A 59 -5.50 -8.09 11.22
CA GLU A 59 -5.65 -9.30 12.03
C GLU A 59 -6.86 -10.12 11.58
N GLY A 60 -7.98 -9.47 11.24
CA GLY A 60 -9.16 -10.11 10.69
C GLY A 60 -8.89 -10.81 9.36
N TYR A 61 -8.15 -10.16 8.45
CA TYR A 61 -7.71 -10.77 7.20
C TYR A 61 -6.80 -11.97 7.46
N LEU A 62 -5.86 -11.88 8.40
CA LEU A 62 -4.98 -12.99 8.76
C LEU A 62 -5.79 -14.21 9.24
N ILE A 63 -6.78 -14.01 10.12
CA ILE A 63 -7.64 -15.10 10.61
C ILE A 63 -8.45 -15.72 9.45
N PHE A 64 -9.05 -14.87 8.60
CA PHE A 64 -9.79 -15.31 7.41
C PHE A 64 -8.89 -16.14 6.48
N ASN A 65 -7.68 -15.66 6.20
CA ASN A 65 -6.75 -16.32 5.30
C ASN A 65 -6.27 -17.67 5.86
N ILE A 66 -5.97 -17.74 7.17
CA ILE A 66 -5.66 -19.01 7.85
C ILE A 66 -6.80 -20.01 7.71
N PHE A 67 -8.04 -19.57 7.94
CA PHE A 67 -9.20 -20.45 7.84
C PHE A 67 -9.38 -20.97 6.41
N LEU A 68 -9.32 -20.06 5.43
CA LEU A 68 -9.43 -20.36 4.01
C LEU A 68 -8.34 -21.36 3.58
N GLN A 69 -7.08 -21.06 3.86
CA GLN A 69 -5.94 -21.91 3.47
C GLN A 69 -5.97 -23.26 4.20
N ARG A 70 -6.37 -23.30 5.48
CA ARG A 70 -6.51 -24.55 6.23
C ARG A 70 -7.59 -25.45 5.64
N TYR A 71 -8.73 -24.87 5.24
CA TYR A 71 -9.82 -25.61 4.60
C TYR A 71 -9.35 -26.24 3.28
N TYR A 72 -8.72 -25.45 2.41
CA TYR A 72 -8.26 -25.92 1.10
C TYR A 72 -7.10 -26.91 1.20
N LEU A 73 -6.09 -26.68 2.06
CA LEU A 73 -4.99 -27.64 2.23
C LEU A 73 -5.47 -28.98 2.77
N LYS A 74 -6.46 -28.99 3.70
CA LYS A 74 -7.00 -30.24 4.27
C LYS A 74 -7.78 -31.05 3.24
N ARG A 75 -8.45 -30.40 2.29
CA ARG A 75 -9.33 -31.05 1.31
C ARG A 75 -8.61 -31.39 -0.01
N TYR A 76 -7.72 -30.51 -0.49
CA TYR A 76 -7.15 -30.57 -1.85
C TYR A 76 -5.61 -30.66 -1.91
N PHE A 77 -4.90 -30.58 -0.78
CA PHE A 77 -3.43 -30.57 -0.71
C PHE A 77 -2.75 -29.44 -1.52
N ALA A 78 -3.48 -28.34 -1.72
CA ALA A 78 -3.05 -27.17 -2.47
C ALA A 78 -3.54 -25.91 -1.74
N SER A 79 -2.88 -24.78 -1.99
CA SER A 79 -3.35 -23.48 -1.50
C SER A 79 -4.69 -23.09 -2.17
N PHE A 80 -5.39 -22.10 -1.62
CA PHE A 80 -6.64 -21.60 -2.22
C PHE A 80 -6.44 -21.19 -3.68
N SER A 81 -5.42 -20.38 -3.97
CA SER A 81 -5.14 -19.89 -5.32
C SER A 81 -4.61 -21.00 -6.22
N GLU A 82 -3.81 -21.95 -5.71
CA GLU A 82 -3.39 -23.13 -6.45
C GLU A 82 -4.59 -23.98 -6.89
N THR A 83 -5.54 -24.23 -5.99
CA THR A 83 -6.73 -25.03 -6.29
C THR A 83 -7.59 -24.37 -7.38
N PHE A 84 -7.70 -23.03 -7.35
CA PHE A 84 -8.48 -22.28 -8.34
C PHE A 84 -7.93 -22.41 -9.76
N TYR A 85 -6.60 -22.50 -9.91
CA TYR A 85 -5.92 -22.69 -11.20
C TYR A 85 -5.51 -24.14 -11.46
N GLY A 86 -6.08 -25.12 -10.75
CA GLY A 86 -5.83 -26.55 -10.99
C GLY A 86 -4.44 -27.05 -10.58
N LEU A 87 -3.68 -26.27 -9.81
CA LEU A 87 -2.34 -26.61 -9.33
C LEU A 87 -2.42 -27.46 -8.06
N LYS A 88 -1.53 -28.44 -7.92
CA LYS A 88 -1.44 -29.32 -6.76
C LYS A 88 0.00 -29.60 -6.35
N ARG A 89 0.26 -29.64 -5.04
CA ARG A 89 1.57 -30.00 -4.48
C ARG A 89 1.72 -31.52 -4.48
N VAL A 90 2.75 -32.03 -5.14
CA VAL A 90 3.08 -33.45 -5.21
C VAL A 90 4.48 -33.65 -4.63
N THR A 91 4.68 -34.70 -3.84
CA THR A 91 6.01 -35.09 -3.37
C THR A 91 6.76 -35.78 -4.52
N ILE A 92 8.06 -35.46 -4.66
CA ILE A 92 8.92 -36.09 -5.67
C ILE A 92 8.97 -37.59 -5.36
N ILE A 93 8.63 -38.41 -6.35
CA ILE A 93 8.63 -39.87 -6.25
C ILE A 93 10.09 -40.32 -6.12
N ASP A 94 10.44 -41.03 -5.04
CA ASP A 94 11.73 -41.73 -4.99
C ASP A 94 11.72 -42.82 -6.07
N SER A 95 12.65 -42.74 -7.02
CA SER A 95 12.77 -43.61 -8.20
C SER A 95 12.93 -45.11 -7.88
N LYS A 96 13.12 -45.47 -6.61
CA LYS A 96 13.23 -46.87 -6.15
C LYS A 96 11.90 -47.51 -5.76
N THR A 97 10.86 -46.72 -5.48
CA THR A 97 9.54 -47.20 -5.07
C THR A 97 8.51 -46.22 -5.63
N GLY A 98 7.90 -46.53 -6.77
CA GLY A 98 6.98 -45.66 -7.53
C GLY A 98 5.66 -45.27 -6.82
N LEU A 99 5.66 -45.14 -5.49
CA LEU A 99 4.51 -44.83 -4.68
C LEU A 99 4.50 -43.35 -4.29
N GLN A 100 3.50 -42.62 -4.77
CA GLN A 100 3.24 -41.23 -4.36
C GLN A 100 2.95 -41.19 -2.85
N LYS A 101 3.92 -40.70 -2.06
CA LYS A 101 3.76 -40.62 -0.61
C LYS A 101 2.85 -39.43 -0.26
N LYS A 102 1.69 -39.72 0.34
CA LYS A 102 0.73 -38.71 0.83
C LYS A 102 1.46 -37.70 1.72
N LEU A 103 1.35 -36.40 1.40
CA LEU A 103 2.01 -35.31 2.13
C LEU A 103 1.77 -35.44 3.65
N SER A 104 2.85 -35.39 4.43
CA SER A 104 2.77 -35.50 5.89
C SER A 104 1.99 -34.30 6.46
N HIS A 105 1.12 -34.56 7.44
CA HIS A 105 0.36 -33.52 8.15
C HIS A 105 1.27 -32.40 8.68
N LYS A 106 2.50 -32.74 9.12
CA LYS A 106 3.50 -31.76 9.59
C LYS A 106 4.02 -30.86 8.45
N GLN A 107 4.25 -31.41 7.26
CA GLN A 107 4.67 -30.65 6.08
C GLN A 107 3.56 -29.72 5.57
N GLN A 108 2.30 -30.17 5.65
CA GLN A 108 1.14 -29.34 5.31
C GLN A 108 1.00 -28.15 6.25
N ILE A 109 1.15 -28.36 7.57
CA ILE A 109 1.09 -27.28 8.57
C ILE A 109 2.25 -26.30 8.39
N LEU A 110 3.47 -26.80 8.17
CA LEU A 110 4.64 -25.94 7.92
C LEU A 110 4.47 -25.12 6.64
N SER A 111 3.91 -25.72 5.59
CA SER A 111 3.60 -25.01 4.35
C SER A 111 2.53 -23.93 4.55
N LEU A 112 1.51 -24.21 5.37
CA LEU A 112 0.47 -23.24 5.72
C LEU A 112 1.07 -22.05 6.47
N ILE A 113 1.90 -22.32 7.48
CA ILE A 113 2.60 -21.30 8.26
C ILE A 113 3.44 -20.41 7.33
N ILE A 114 4.22 -20.98 6.42
CA ILE A 114 5.03 -20.18 5.49
C ILE A 114 4.15 -19.32 4.59
N ILE A 115 3.09 -19.88 4.00
CA ILE A 115 2.20 -19.16 3.07
C ILE A 115 1.47 -18.00 3.76
N VAL A 116 1.09 -18.13 5.03
CA VAL A 116 0.34 -17.08 5.75
C VAL A 116 1.30 -16.10 6.41
N THR A 117 2.25 -16.61 7.19
CA THR A 117 3.04 -15.83 8.12
C THR A 117 4.07 -15.00 7.37
N PHE A 118 4.66 -15.52 6.29
CA PHE A 118 5.64 -14.78 5.50
C PHE A 118 5.07 -13.50 4.86
N PRO A 119 3.96 -13.54 4.09
CA PRO A 119 3.42 -12.31 3.50
C PRO A 119 2.87 -11.34 4.55
N TYR A 120 2.26 -11.83 5.63
CA TYR A 120 1.82 -10.95 6.73
C TYR A 120 3.00 -10.24 7.38
N LEU A 121 4.07 -10.97 7.70
CA LEU A 121 5.26 -10.40 8.33
C LEU A 121 5.93 -9.39 7.41
N LYS A 122 6.06 -9.70 6.11
CA LYS A 122 6.57 -8.77 5.10
C LYS A 122 5.73 -7.49 5.07
N ASN A 123 4.40 -7.60 4.99
CA ASN A 123 3.52 -6.44 4.93
C ASN A 123 3.58 -5.60 6.20
N LYS A 124 3.61 -6.24 7.39
CA LYS A 124 3.71 -5.54 8.67
C LYS A 124 5.07 -4.85 8.86
N LEU A 125 6.17 -5.47 8.43
CA LEU A 125 7.51 -4.86 8.45
C LEU A 125 7.57 -3.63 7.53
N VAL A 126 7.03 -3.74 6.31
CA VAL A 126 6.96 -2.60 5.37
C VAL A 126 6.15 -1.46 5.99
N GLN A 127 4.99 -1.74 6.59
CA GLN A 127 4.16 -0.74 7.26
C GLN A 127 4.89 -0.04 8.42
N LEU A 128 5.59 -0.80 9.27
CA LEU A 128 6.37 -0.23 10.37
C LEU A 128 7.54 0.62 9.87
N SER A 129 8.24 0.17 8.83
CA SER A 129 9.34 0.92 8.23
C SER A 129 8.88 2.27 7.67
N LEU A 130 7.68 2.30 7.07
CA LEU A 130 7.08 3.51 6.53
C LEU A 130 6.68 4.47 7.66
N LYS A 131 6.05 3.96 8.73
CA LYS A 131 5.73 4.76 9.93
C LYS A 131 6.97 5.39 10.57
N TYR A 132 8.03 4.61 10.73
CA TYR A 132 9.29 5.11 11.28
C TYR A 132 9.92 6.19 10.39
N LYS A 133 9.88 6.00 9.06
CA LYS A 133 10.38 7.01 8.11
C LYS A 133 9.58 8.31 8.17
N LEU A 134 8.25 8.24 8.27
CA LEU A 134 7.39 9.43 8.43
C LEU A 134 7.69 10.17 9.74
N GLN A 135 7.80 9.45 10.87
CA GLN A 135 8.12 10.05 12.17
C GLN A 135 9.50 10.75 12.17
N ASN A 136 10.48 10.20 11.43
CA ASN A 136 11.78 10.85 11.24
C ASN A 136 11.69 12.13 10.39
N ILE A 137 10.84 12.15 9.37
CA ILE A 137 10.61 13.35 8.55
C ILE A 137 9.96 14.45 9.42
N ASP A 138 8.95 14.12 10.22
CA ASP A 138 8.26 15.09 11.08
C ASP A 138 9.16 15.66 12.20
N SER A 139 10.03 14.82 12.76
CA SER A 139 11.01 15.28 13.76
C SER A 139 12.15 16.11 13.14
N THR A 140 12.55 15.79 11.91
CA THR A 140 13.50 16.61 11.14
C THR A 140 12.90 17.97 10.78
N SER A 141 11.64 18.00 10.34
CA SER A 141 10.89 19.24 10.06
C SER A 141 10.80 20.15 11.28
N ARG A 142 10.46 19.59 12.47
CA ARG A 142 10.42 20.35 13.74
C ARG A 142 11.77 20.93 14.19
N LYS A 143 12.89 20.31 13.78
CA LYS A 143 14.24 20.76 14.13
C LYS A 143 14.86 21.69 13.09
N ALA A 144 14.23 21.89 11.93
CA ALA A 144 14.73 22.79 10.92
C ALA A 144 14.79 24.23 11.47
N LYS A 145 16.00 24.78 11.58
CA LYS A 145 16.20 26.14 12.08
C LYS A 145 15.71 27.12 11.01
N VAL A 146 14.56 27.74 11.26
CA VAL A 146 14.02 28.80 10.40
C VAL A 146 15.02 29.96 10.35
N PRO A 147 15.38 30.48 9.15
CA PRO A 147 16.32 31.59 9.05
C PRO A 147 15.78 32.83 9.78
N ASN A 148 16.65 33.59 10.43
CA ASN A 148 16.27 34.78 11.21
C ASN A 148 15.44 35.79 10.38
N VAL A 149 15.73 35.90 9.08
CA VAL A 149 14.99 36.75 8.14
C VAL A 149 13.51 36.35 8.04
N ALA A 150 13.20 35.05 8.08
CA ALA A 150 11.81 34.57 8.03
C ALA A 150 11.07 34.79 9.36
N GLN A 151 11.78 34.76 10.49
CA GLN A 151 11.17 35.02 11.81
C GLN A 151 10.65 36.46 11.94
N GLN A 152 11.28 37.42 11.26
CA GLN A 152 10.83 38.82 11.25
C GLN A 152 9.43 39.02 10.68
N TYR A 153 8.99 38.15 9.77
CA TYR A 153 7.69 38.26 9.09
C TYR A 153 6.65 37.26 9.62
N LYS A 154 6.84 36.76 10.84
CA LYS A 154 5.90 35.80 11.46
C LYS A 154 4.51 36.45 11.61
N GLY A 155 3.51 35.93 10.89
CA GLY A 155 2.13 36.40 10.93
C GLY A 155 1.87 37.73 10.22
N ILE A 156 2.84 38.25 9.47
CA ILE A 156 2.76 39.56 8.82
C ILE A 156 3.22 39.43 7.36
N CYS A 157 2.57 40.15 6.45
CA CYS A 157 2.98 40.21 5.06
C CYS A 157 4.28 41.03 4.88
N PRO A 158 5.33 40.50 4.22
CA PRO A 158 6.58 41.23 3.99
C PRO A 158 6.44 42.50 3.13
N LEU A 159 5.39 42.60 2.30
CA LEU A 159 5.15 43.74 1.41
C LEU A 159 4.39 44.88 2.11
N CYS A 160 3.25 44.59 2.73
CA CYS A 160 2.41 45.63 3.34
C CYS A 160 2.59 45.79 4.85
N ARG A 161 3.37 44.91 5.50
CA ARG A 161 3.62 44.88 6.95
C ARG A 161 2.36 44.82 7.83
N LYS A 162 1.24 44.36 7.25
CA LYS A 162 -0.04 44.12 7.93
C LYS A 162 -0.28 42.61 8.08
N PRO A 163 -1.18 42.16 8.97
CA PRO A 163 -1.67 40.79 8.95
C PRO A 163 -2.16 40.41 7.54
N HIS A 164 -2.00 39.14 7.17
CA HIS A 164 -2.28 38.68 5.82
C HIS A 164 -3.77 38.81 5.47
N HIS A 165 -4.08 39.63 4.47
CA HIS A 165 -5.39 39.72 3.86
C HIS A 165 -5.44 38.73 2.69
N ILE A 166 -6.01 37.54 2.93
CA ILE A 166 -5.92 36.33 2.09
C ILE A 166 -4.48 35.79 2.04
N HIS A 167 -4.20 34.81 2.91
CA HIS A 167 -2.93 34.09 2.98
C HIS A 167 -2.58 33.48 1.62
N THR A 168 -1.46 33.88 1.03
CA THR A 168 -0.97 33.33 -0.24
C THR A 168 0.49 32.95 -0.10
N VAL A 169 0.80 31.67 -0.27
CA VAL A 169 2.17 31.15 -0.28
C VAL A 169 2.74 31.30 -1.68
N LEU A 170 3.99 31.75 -1.76
CA LEU A 170 4.78 31.63 -2.97
C LEU A 170 5.60 30.34 -2.90
N MET A 171 5.31 29.36 -3.77
CA MET A 171 5.89 28.01 -3.69
C MET A 171 7.42 28.00 -3.85
N VAL A 172 7.96 28.92 -4.65
CA VAL A 172 9.40 28.99 -4.92
C VAL A 172 10.22 29.37 -3.67
N SER A 173 9.67 30.21 -2.80
CA SER A 173 10.39 30.73 -1.63
C SER A 173 9.82 30.30 -0.28
N GLY A 174 8.60 29.78 -0.24
CA GLY A 174 7.91 29.36 0.98
C GLY A 174 7.41 30.51 1.87
N TYR A 175 7.49 31.76 1.42
CA TYR A 175 6.99 32.93 2.16
C TYR A 175 5.49 33.16 1.92
N ILE A 176 4.80 33.65 2.96
CA ILE A 176 3.38 33.99 2.91
C ILE A 176 3.21 35.50 2.72
N PHE A 177 2.39 35.88 1.75
CA PHE A 177 2.03 37.25 1.42
C PHE A 177 0.51 37.41 1.35
N CYS A 178 0.02 38.65 1.28
CA CYS A 178 -1.36 38.91 0.88
C CYS A 178 -1.50 38.70 -0.63
N TYR A 179 -2.60 38.10 -1.07
CA TYR A 179 -2.83 37.81 -2.50
C TYR A 179 -2.65 39.05 -3.39
N GLN A 180 -3.29 40.18 -3.03
CA GLN A 180 -3.24 41.40 -3.82
C GLN A 180 -1.83 42.03 -3.86
N CYS A 181 -1.07 41.93 -2.76
CA CYS A 181 0.27 42.49 -2.69
C CYS A 181 1.24 41.71 -3.59
N ILE A 182 1.26 40.38 -3.47
CA ILE A 182 2.24 39.57 -4.20
C ILE A 182 1.92 39.46 -5.69
N LEU A 183 0.64 39.43 -6.07
CA LEU A 183 0.23 39.36 -7.47
C LEU A 183 0.72 40.60 -8.24
N SER A 184 0.58 41.78 -7.65
CA SER A 184 1.03 43.04 -8.25
C SER A 184 2.55 43.04 -8.45
N GLU A 185 3.30 42.55 -7.46
CA GLU A 185 4.76 42.54 -7.49
C GLU A 185 5.32 41.52 -8.50
N ILE A 186 4.73 40.32 -8.58
CA ILE A 186 5.15 39.27 -9.51
C ILE A 186 4.90 39.69 -10.96
N ARG A 187 3.78 40.38 -11.24
CA ARG A 187 3.49 40.90 -12.58
C ARG A 187 4.55 41.86 -13.09
N ILE A 188 5.04 42.74 -12.21
CA ILE A 188 6.02 43.77 -12.57
C ILE A 188 7.43 43.19 -12.60
N LYS A 189 7.84 42.49 -11.53
CA LYS A 189 9.25 42.12 -11.31
C LYS A 189 9.58 40.65 -11.61
N LYS A 190 8.57 39.76 -11.73
CA LYS A 190 8.72 38.31 -12.00
C LYS A 190 9.71 37.58 -11.08
N LYS A 191 9.81 38.04 -9.84
CA LYS A 191 10.73 37.51 -8.82
C LYS A 191 10.13 37.66 -7.42
N CYS A 192 10.60 36.83 -6.49
CA CYS A 192 10.23 36.94 -5.09
C CYS A 192 10.78 38.25 -4.49
N PRO A 193 9.98 39.01 -3.74
CA PRO A 193 10.44 40.26 -3.12
C PRO A 193 11.43 40.04 -1.97
N VAL A 194 11.44 38.85 -1.34
CA VAL A 194 12.31 38.53 -0.20
C VAL A 194 13.58 37.79 -0.62
N THR A 195 13.44 36.71 -1.39
CA THR A 195 14.58 35.86 -1.79
C THR A 195 15.13 36.17 -3.19
N HIS A 196 14.44 37.01 -3.97
CA HIS A 196 14.77 37.32 -5.37
C HIS A 196 14.79 36.13 -6.32
N TYR A 197 14.28 34.97 -5.91
CA TYR A 197 14.10 33.83 -6.79
C TYR A 197 13.10 34.13 -7.91
N PRO A 198 13.33 33.63 -9.13
CA PRO A 198 12.40 33.82 -10.24
C PRO A 198 11.05 33.19 -9.90
N ALA A 199 9.96 33.94 -10.11
CA ALA A 199 8.62 33.53 -9.68
C ALA A 199 7.56 33.97 -10.70
N LYS A 200 6.57 33.11 -10.95
CA LYS A 200 5.44 33.35 -11.84
C LYS A 200 4.12 33.35 -11.05
N GLU A 201 3.03 33.74 -11.73
CA GLU A 201 1.69 33.73 -11.12
C GLU A 201 1.23 32.31 -10.77
N ASP A 202 1.64 31.30 -11.53
CA ASP A 202 1.30 29.89 -11.30
C ASP A 202 1.91 29.33 -10.00
N ASP A 203 2.95 29.99 -9.47
CA ASP A 203 3.61 29.60 -8.23
C ASP A 203 2.87 30.12 -6.98
N LEU A 204 1.79 30.89 -7.16
CA LEU A 204 0.98 31.44 -6.08
C LEU A 204 -0.13 30.47 -5.66
N ILE A 205 -0.06 29.99 -4.42
CA ILE A 205 -1.09 29.15 -3.83
C ILE A 205 -1.80 29.93 -2.71
N ARG A 206 -3.11 30.15 -2.87
CA ARG A 206 -3.94 30.71 -1.80
C ARG A 206 -4.18 29.66 -0.73
N LEU A 207 -3.87 30.00 0.51
CA LEU A 207 -4.18 29.17 1.67
C LEU A 207 -5.54 29.58 2.23
N TYR A 208 -6.42 28.59 2.34
CA TYR A 208 -7.68 28.71 3.07
C TYR A 208 -7.44 28.11 4.44
N ILE A 209 -7.18 28.98 5.42
CA ILE A 209 -7.02 28.59 6.83
C ILE A 209 -8.38 28.87 7.45
N GLU A 210 -9.00 27.82 8.01
CA GLU A 210 -10.25 27.89 8.79
C GLU A 210 -10.03 28.52 10.16
#